data_AF-A0A4Q2ABF2-F1
#
_entry.id   AF-A0A4Q2ABF2-F1
#
_cell.length_a   1.000
_cell.length_b   1.000
_cell.length_c   1.000
_cell.angle_alpha   90.00
_cell.angle_beta   90.00
_cell.angle_gamma   90.00
#
_symmetry.space_group_name_H-M   'P 1'
#
loop_
_entity.id
_entity.type
_entity.pdbx_description
1 polymer ?
#
loop_
_entity_poly.entity_id
_entity_poly.type
_entity_poly.pdbx_seq_one_letter_code
_entity_poly.pdbx_strand_id
1 'polypeptide(L)'
;MGRVLSIGILVAALIAGVAMYYLQVYHFYEEVRPASEGGTVDMRITLADGGTRALPVRDFAGIDADSSPIRFRACFETDLPQDVALATYESAEPLNAPGWFDCFDAEAIGAALQEGRARAYLGQKNITYGIDRVLAVTGEGRAFAWHQINRCGEVVFDGQPAPDDCPEPPQGY
;
A
#
# COMPACT_ATOMS: atom_id res chain seq x y z
N MET A 1 15.58 7.49 47.58
CA MET A 1 14.43 8.01 46.80
C MET A 1 14.73 8.13 45.31
N GLY A 2 15.81 8.83 44.90
CA GLY A 2 16.18 9.00 43.48
C GLY A 2 16.27 7.70 42.67
N ARG A 3 16.94 6.64 43.18
CA ARG A 3 17.03 5.35 42.47
C ARG A 3 15.69 4.69 42.17
N VAL A 4 14.73 4.78 43.09
CA VAL A 4 13.40 4.18 42.90
C VAL A 4 12.62 4.94 41.83
N LEU A 5 12.72 6.27 41.84
CA LEU A 5 12.13 7.12 40.80
C LEU A 5 12.78 6.85 39.44
N SER A 6 14.11 6.73 39.37
CA SER A 6 14.82 6.38 38.13
C SER A 6 14.40 5.02 37.57
N ILE A 7 14.28 3.99 38.43
CA ILE A 7 13.81 2.67 37.99
C ILE A 7 12.36 2.75 37.49
N GLY A 8 11.49 3.48 38.20
CA GLY A 8 10.10 3.68 37.77
C GLY A 8 10.01 4.31 36.38
N ILE A 9 10.82 5.33 36.11
CA ILE A 9 10.88 5.98 34.79
C ILE A 9 11.36 5.00 33.71
N LEU A 10 12.42 4.23 33.97
CA LEU A 10 12.95 3.26 33.00
C LEU A 10 11.94 2.15 32.67
N VAL A 11 11.21 1.65 33.68
CA VAL A 11 10.16 0.65 33.48
C VAL A 11 9.00 1.23 32.67
N ALA A 12 8.54 2.44 33.01
CA ALA A 12 7.46 3.10 32.26
C ALA A 12 7.85 3.35 30.80
N ALA A 13 9.09 3.81 30.55
CA ALA A 13 9.61 4.01 29.21
C ALA A 13 9.69 2.70 28.41
N LEU A 14 10.13 1.61 29.05
CA LEU A 14 10.17 0.28 28.42
C LEU A 14 8.77 -0.20 28.04
N ILE A 15 7.80 -0.08 28.96
CA ILE A 15 6.41 -0.48 28.70
C ILE A 15 5.82 0.35 27.55
N ALA A 16 6.04 1.67 27.55
CA ALA A 16 5.57 2.56 26.49
C ALA A 16 6.19 2.19 25.13
N GLY A 17 7.49 1.90 25.09
CA GLY A 17 8.19 1.48 23.88
C GLY A 17 7.67 0.14 23.33
N VAL A 18 7.50 -0.87 24.19
CA VAL A 18 6.94 -2.17 23.80
C VAL A 18 5.50 -2.04 23.32
N ALA A 19 4.68 -1.24 24.02
CA ALA A 19 3.30 -0.98 23.61
C ALA A 19 3.24 -0.28 22.25
N MET A 20 4.07 0.74 22.02
CA MET A 20 4.14 1.45 20.74
C MET A 20 4.56 0.51 19.60
N TYR A 21 5.58 -0.33 19.81
CA TYR A 21 5.99 -1.33 18.83
C TYR A 21 4.86 -2.31 18.50
N TYR A 22 4.21 -2.87 19.52
CA TYR A 22 3.10 -3.80 19.31
C TYR A 22 1.94 -3.17 18.55
N LEU A 23 1.56 -1.94 18.93
CA LEU A 23 0.48 -1.21 18.28
C LEU A 23 0.79 -0.97 16.79
N GLN A 24 1.99 -0.48 16.48
CA GLN A 24 2.36 -0.12 15.11
C GLN A 24 2.56 -1.34 14.20
N VAL A 25 3.13 -2.44 14.72
CA VAL A 25 3.55 -3.61 13.91
C VAL A 25 2.49 -4.70 13.86
N TYR A 26 1.68 -4.86 14.90
CA TYR A 26 0.72 -5.96 15.00
C TYR A 26 -0.72 -5.49 15.15
N HIS A 27 -1.02 -4.65 16.14
CA HIS A 27 -2.42 -4.40 16.52
C HIS A 27 -3.29 -3.79 15.41
N PHE A 28 -2.73 -2.84 14.66
CA PHE A 28 -3.50 -2.14 13.63
C PHE A 28 -3.58 -2.88 12.30
N TYR A 29 -2.77 -3.91 12.10
CA TYR A 29 -2.79 -4.67 10.86
C TYR A 29 -3.79 -5.81 10.96
N GLU A 30 -4.59 -5.94 9.92
CA GLU A 30 -5.49 -7.07 9.71
C GLU A 30 -5.21 -7.75 8.38
N GLU A 31 -5.47 -9.05 8.31
CA GLU A 31 -5.49 -9.77 7.04
C GLU A 31 -6.75 -9.42 6.26
N VAL A 32 -6.58 -9.10 4.99
CA VAL A 32 -7.67 -8.77 4.08
C VAL A 32 -7.78 -9.81 2.97
N ARG A 33 -8.97 -9.89 2.37
CA ARG A 33 -9.27 -10.85 1.29
C ARG A 33 -9.83 -10.12 0.07
N PRO A 34 -9.68 -10.68 -1.14
CA PRO A 34 -10.25 -10.09 -2.33
C PRO A 34 -11.78 -10.23 -2.31
N ALA A 35 -12.47 -9.26 -2.92
CA ALA A 35 -13.93 -9.24 -2.99
C ALA A 35 -14.51 -10.49 -3.70
N SER A 36 -13.76 -11.09 -4.62
CA SER A 36 -14.11 -12.36 -5.28
C SER A 36 -14.20 -13.55 -4.33
N GLU A 37 -13.60 -13.46 -3.15
CA GLU A 37 -13.59 -14.50 -2.11
C GLU A 37 -14.41 -14.09 -0.87
N GLY A 38 -15.28 -13.08 -1.01
CA GLY A 38 -16.11 -12.55 0.08
C GLY A 38 -15.38 -11.59 1.02
N GLY A 39 -14.21 -11.07 0.62
CA GLY A 39 -13.50 -10.02 1.33
C GLY A 39 -13.91 -8.60 0.91
N THR A 40 -13.09 -7.62 1.28
CA THR A 40 -13.35 -6.18 1.08
C THR A 40 -12.52 -5.56 -0.04
N VAL A 41 -11.48 -6.25 -0.52
CA VAL A 41 -10.51 -5.67 -1.47
C VAL A 41 -11.00 -5.87 -2.90
N ASP A 42 -11.52 -4.82 -3.55
CA ASP A 42 -11.80 -4.85 -5.00
C ASP A 42 -10.50 -4.64 -5.78
N MET A 43 -10.00 -5.70 -6.43
CA MET A 43 -8.79 -5.65 -7.25
C MET A 43 -9.14 -5.16 -8.65
N ARG A 44 -8.53 -4.05 -9.06
CA ARG A 44 -8.76 -3.39 -10.35
C ARG A 44 -7.44 -3.04 -11.01
N ILE A 45 -7.49 -2.86 -12.32
CA ILE A 45 -6.40 -2.33 -13.13
C ILE A 45 -6.90 -1.21 -14.03
N THR A 46 -6.10 -0.15 -14.16
CA THR A 46 -6.41 1.01 -14.99
C THR A 46 -5.83 0.84 -16.39
N LEU A 47 -6.66 1.12 -17.38
CA LEU A 47 -6.32 1.09 -18.80
C LEU A 47 -5.67 2.42 -19.20
N ALA A 48 -4.92 2.41 -20.31
CA ALA A 48 -4.23 3.61 -20.80
C ALA A 48 -5.19 4.74 -21.21
N ASP A 49 -6.47 4.42 -21.47
CA ASP A 49 -7.53 5.40 -21.77
C ASP A 49 -8.23 5.97 -20.51
N GLY A 50 -7.82 5.54 -19.31
CA GLY A 50 -8.39 5.94 -18.04
C GLY A 50 -9.55 5.07 -17.55
N GLY A 51 -10.02 4.09 -18.35
CA GLY A 51 -10.98 3.09 -17.91
C GLY A 51 -10.41 2.17 -16.82
N THR A 52 -11.27 1.51 -16.05
CA THR A 52 -10.82 0.48 -15.09
C THR A 52 -11.52 -0.85 -15.36
N ARG A 53 -10.78 -1.94 -15.17
CA ARG A 53 -11.27 -3.31 -15.30
C ARG A 53 -11.02 -4.08 -14.00
N ALA A 54 -11.93 -4.99 -13.66
CA ALA A 54 -11.69 -5.93 -12.56
C ALA A 54 -10.48 -6.80 -12.89
N LEU A 55 -9.64 -7.05 -11.90
CA LEU A 55 -8.43 -7.86 -12.00
C LEU A 55 -8.65 -9.17 -11.24
N PRO A 56 -8.84 -10.31 -11.93
CA PRO A 56 -8.91 -11.62 -11.28
C PRO A 56 -7.56 -11.94 -10.61
N VAL A 57 -7.60 -12.30 -9.34
CA VAL A 57 -6.42 -12.66 -8.56
C VAL A 57 -6.54 -14.09 -8.02
N ARG A 58 -5.40 -14.75 -7.83
CA ARG A 58 -5.26 -16.08 -7.23
C ARG A 58 -4.18 -16.02 -6.15
N ASP A 59 -4.24 -16.96 -5.21
CA ASP A 59 -3.25 -17.09 -4.12
C ASP A 59 -2.99 -15.76 -3.39
N PHE A 60 -4.08 -15.04 -3.10
CA PHE A 60 -4.03 -13.71 -2.52
C PHE A 60 -3.68 -13.78 -1.04
N ALA A 61 -2.60 -13.10 -0.65
CA ALA A 61 -2.33 -12.73 0.73
C ALA A 61 -2.23 -11.21 0.80
N GLY A 62 -2.99 -10.60 1.70
CA GLY A 62 -3.01 -9.15 1.85
C GLY A 62 -3.22 -8.73 3.28
N ILE A 63 -2.67 -7.57 3.62
CA ILE A 63 -2.82 -6.91 4.90
C ILE A 63 -3.22 -5.46 4.67
N ASP A 64 -4.03 -4.92 5.57
CA ASP A 64 -4.34 -3.49 5.60
C ASP A 64 -4.44 -3.00 7.05
N ALA A 65 -4.59 -1.69 7.23
CA ALA A 65 -4.76 -1.08 8.52
C ALA A 65 -5.45 0.28 8.41
N ASP A 66 -6.60 0.42 9.08
CA ASP A 66 -7.39 1.67 9.10
C ASP A 66 -6.63 2.88 9.68
N SER A 67 -5.53 2.64 10.40
CA SER A 67 -4.66 3.69 10.95
C SER A 67 -3.98 4.56 9.88
N SER A 68 -3.86 4.08 8.64
CA SER A 68 -3.30 4.87 7.53
C SER A 68 -3.57 4.24 6.16
N PRO A 69 -4.00 5.01 5.15
CA PRO A 69 -4.37 4.47 3.83
C PRO A 69 -3.19 3.90 3.03
N ILE A 70 -1.94 4.18 3.42
CA ILE A 70 -0.74 3.66 2.75
C ILE A 70 -0.24 2.33 3.34
N ARG A 71 -0.99 1.71 4.27
CA ARG A 71 -0.58 0.45 4.92
C ARG A 71 -0.95 -0.82 4.15
N PHE A 72 -1.88 -0.73 3.20
CA PHE A 72 -2.26 -1.86 2.35
C PHE A 72 -1.08 -2.49 1.62
N ARG A 73 -0.88 -3.80 1.79
CA ARG A 73 0.10 -4.61 1.04
C ARG A 73 -0.56 -5.91 0.63
N ALA A 74 -0.27 -6.38 -0.57
CA ALA A 74 -0.70 -7.69 -1.02
C ALA A 74 0.29 -8.32 -1.99
N CYS A 75 0.31 -9.65 -2.01
CA CYS A 75 0.93 -10.46 -3.04
C CYS A 75 -0.11 -11.46 -3.56
N PHE A 76 -0.04 -11.78 -4.85
CA PHE A 76 -1.00 -12.67 -5.52
C PHE A 76 -0.45 -13.09 -6.88
N GLU A 77 -1.13 -14.01 -7.55
CA GLU A 77 -0.95 -14.32 -8.96
C GLU A 77 -2.06 -13.69 -9.79
N THR A 78 -1.72 -13.18 -10.98
CA THR A 78 -2.70 -12.62 -11.91
C THR A 78 -2.25 -12.78 -13.35
N ASP A 79 -3.22 -12.89 -14.25
CA ASP A 79 -3.00 -12.81 -15.69
C ASP A 79 -3.43 -11.41 -16.17
N LEU A 80 -2.47 -10.64 -16.70
CA LEU A 80 -2.76 -9.29 -17.19
C LEU A 80 -3.59 -9.36 -18.49
N PRO A 81 -4.57 -8.47 -18.68
CA PRO A 81 -5.26 -8.32 -19.95
C PRO A 81 -4.27 -8.05 -21.09
N GLN A 82 -4.32 -8.88 -22.13
CA GLN A 82 -3.45 -8.77 -23.31
C GLN A 82 -4.14 -8.03 -24.47
N ASP A 83 -5.45 -7.82 -24.37
CA ASP A 83 -6.32 -7.21 -25.38
C ASP A 83 -6.35 -5.67 -25.32
N VAL A 84 -5.76 -5.08 -24.29
CA VAL A 84 -5.85 -3.65 -23.99
C VAL A 84 -4.51 -3.10 -23.49
N ALA A 85 -4.29 -1.81 -23.75
CA ALA A 85 -3.15 -1.09 -23.18
C ALA A 85 -3.45 -0.74 -21.72
N LEU A 86 -2.48 -1.00 -20.84
CA LEU A 86 -2.56 -0.72 -19.40
C LEU A 86 -1.81 0.57 -19.05
N ALA A 87 -2.31 1.32 -18.08
CA ALA A 87 -1.62 2.52 -17.59
C ALA A 87 -0.39 2.11 -16.77
N THR A 88 0.81 2.45 -17.25
CA THR A 88 2.06 2.24 -16.50
C THR A 88 2.16 3.19 -15.32
N TYR A 89 2.95 2.82 -14.31
CA TYR A 89 3.20 3.65 -13.13
C TYR A 89 4.71 3.87 -12.98
N GLU A 90 5.18 5.06 -13.33
CA GLU A 90 6.62 5.33 -13.45
C GLU A 90 7.33 5.46 -12.08
N SER A 91 6.70 6.10 -11.10
CA SER A 91 7.29 6.38 -9.79
C SER A 91 6.83 5.36 -8.73
N ALA A 92 6.95 4.08 -9.03
CA ALA A 92 6.51 3.00 -8.14
C ALA A 92 7.50 2.78 -6.98
N GLU A 93 7.06 3.09 -5.75
CA GLU A 93 7.86 3.03 -4.53
C GLU A 93 7.18 2.09 -3.50
N PRO A 94 7.48 0.78 -3.52
CA PRO A 94 6.94 -0.13 -2.52
C PRO A 94 7.47 0.22 -1.14
N LEU A 95 6.59 0.42 -0.14
CA LEU A 95 7.03 0.64 1.24
C LEU A 95 7.05 -0.68 2.02
N ASN A 96 7.87 -0.72 3.06
CA ASN A 96 8.08 -1.89 3.90
C ASN A 96 6.78 -2.45 4.50
N ALA A 97 6.66 -3.77 4.48
CA ALA A 97 5.66 -4.49 5.24
C ALA A 97 6.18 -4.81 6.65
N PRO A 98 5.29 -5.12 7.61
CA PRO A 98 5.69 -5.73 8.87
C PRO A 98 6.47 -7.03 8.64
N GLY A 99 7.50 -7.29 9.44
CA GLY A 99 8.35 -8.48 9.27
C GLY A 99 7.70 -9.83 9.57
N TRP A 100 6.40 -9.87 9.88
CA TRP A 100 5.61 -11.11 9.95
C TRP A 100 4.83 -11.38 8.65
N PHE A 101 4.80 -10.41 7.73
CA PHE A 101 4.15 -10.54 6.43
C PHE A 101 5.19 -10.79 5.34
N ASP A 102 5.70 -12.03 5.33
CA ASP A 102 6.86 -12.44 4.51
C ASP A 102 6.60 -12.41 2.99
N CYS A 103 5.35 -12.23 2.57
CA CYS A 103 4.98 -12.31 1.17
C CYS A 103 5.29 -11.03 0.37
N PHE A 104 5.57 -9.92 1.05
CA PHE A 104 5.85 -8.62 0.46
C PHE A 104 7.22 -8.08 0.90
N ASP A 105 8.21 -8.26 0.03
CA ASP A 105 9.57 -7.73 0.22
C ASP A 105 9.74 -6.47 -0.64
N ALA A 106 9.69 -5.30 0.01
CA ALA A 106 9.77 -4.02 -0.67
C ALA A 106 11.12 -3.80 -1.38
N GLU A 107 12.23 -4.28 -0.82
CA GLU A 107 13.56 -4.15 -1.40
C GLU A 107 13.67 -5.01 -2.66
N ALA A 108 13.22 -6.27 -2.60
CA ALA A 108 13.21 -7.17 -3.74
C ALA A 108 12.28 -6.69 -4.86
N ILE A 109 11.11 -6.15 -4.52
CA ILE A 109 10.17 -5.56 -5.50
C ILE A 109 10.80 -4.33 -6.14
N GLY A 110 11.40 -3.42 -5.35
CA GLY A 110 12.09 -2.24 -5.85
C GLY A 110 13.22 -2.59 -6.83
N ALA A 111 14.06 -3.57 -6.47
CA ALA A 111 15.11 -4.07 -7.36
C ALA A 111 14.53 -4.69 -8.65
N ALA A 112 13.44 -5.46 -8.55
CA ALA A 112 12.78 -6.04 -9.71
C ALA A 112 12.23 -4.99 -10.67
N LEU A 113 11.69 -3.88 -10.15
CA LEU A 113 11.22 -2.75 -10.95
C LEU A 113 12.37 -2.04 -11.65
N GLN A 114 13.46 -1.76 -10.93
CA GLN A 114 14.64 -1.09 -11.48
C GLN A 114 15.32 -1.92 -12.57
N GLU A 115 15.40 -3.24 -12.39
CA GLU A 115 15.99 -4.17 -13.35
C GLU A 115 15.04 -4.54 -14.51
N GLY A 116 13.79 -4.08 -14.47
CA GLY A 116 12.78 -4.42 -15.49
C GLY A 116 12.28 -5.86 -15.45
N ARG A 117 12.58 -6.61 -14.37
CA ARG A 117 12.02 -7.94 -14.11
C ARG A 117 10.55 -7.90 -13.69
N ALA A 118 10.13 -6.77 -13.13
CA ALA A 118 8.74 -6.43 -12.87
C ALA A 118 8.38 -5.12 -13.57
N ARG A 119 7.10 -4.96 -13.91
CA ARG A 119 6.55 -3.70 -14.42
C ARG A 119 5.47 -3.20 -13.49
N ALA A 120 5.49 -1.90 -13.22
CA ALA A 120 4.47 -1.24 -12.41
C ALA A 120 3.33 -0.68 -13.27
N TYR A 121 2.12 -0.83 -12.76
CA TYR A 121 0.88 -0.38 -13.37
C TYR A 121 0.00 0.32 -12.34
N LEU A 122 -0.82 1.24 -12.81
CA LEU A 122 -1.86 1.85 -12.01
C LEU A 122 -3.00 0.84 -11.82
N GLY A 123 -3.21 0.37 -10.59
CA GLY A 123 -4.35 -0.45 -10.25
C GLY A 123 -5.62 0.38 -10.26
N GLN A 124 -5.68 1.35 -9.33
CA GLN A 124 -6.78 2.30 -9.22
C GLN A 124 -6.24 3.64 -8.76
N LYS A 125 -6.56 4.70 -9.52
CA LYS A 125 -6.25 6.07 -9.13
C LYS A 125 -7.19 6.52 -8.01
N ASN A 126 -6.65 7.24 -7.02
CA ASN A 126 -7.41 7.84 -5.93
C ASN A 126 -8.40 6.85 -5.29
N ILE A 127 -7.93 5.64 -4.91
CA ILE A 127 -8.77 4.70 -4.14
C ILE A 127 -9.25 5.33 -2.83
N THR A 128 -8.42 6.21 -2.30
CA THR A 128 -8.79 7.33 -1.44
C THR A 128 -8.13 8.57 -2.04
N TYR A 129 -8.65 9.77 -1.75
CA TYR A 129 -8.07 11.01 -2.26
C TYR A 129 -6.55 11.03 -2.07
N GLY A 130 -5.80 11.31 -3.14
CA GLY A 130 -4.34 11.41 -3.05
C GLY A 130 -3.60 10.09 -2.90
N ILE A 131 -4.30 8.95 -2.89
CA ILE A 131 -3.72 7.61 -2.70
C ILE A 131 -4.09 6.73 -3.88
N ASP A 132 -3.08 6.22 -4.59
CA ASP A 132 -3.26 5.25 -5.67
C ASP A 132 -2.99 3.84 -5.18
N ARG A 133 -3.67 2.86 -5.76
CA ARG A 133 -3.23 1.46 -5.70
C ARG A 133 -2.29 1.20 -6.85
N VAL A 134 -1.06 0.84 -6.53
CA VAL A 134 0.00 0.46 -7.49
C VAL A 134 0.09 -1.05 -7.54
N LEU A 135 0.28 -1.60 -8.75
CA LEU A 135 0.50 -3.02 -8.99
C LEU A 135 1.89 -3.20 -9.60
N ALA A 136 2.72 -4.08 -9.06
CA ALA A 136 3.93 -4.56 -9.73
C ALA A 136 3.70 -6.00 -10.19
N VAL A 137 3.91 -6.28 -11.47
CA VAL A 137 3.70 -7.60 -12.05
C VAL A 137 4.98 -8.09 -12.71
N THR A 138 5.40 -9.29 -12.33
CA THR A 138 6.56 -9.99 -12.93
C THR A 138 6.17 -10.68 -14.23
N GLY A 139 7.15 -11.05 -15.06
CA GLY A 139 6.90 -11.80 -16.30
C GLY A 139 6.27 -13.19 -16.10
N GLU A 140 6.33 -13.73 -14.88
CA GLU A 140 5.78 -15.05 -14.51
C GLU A 140 4.35 -14.97 -13.95
N GLY A 141 3.75 -13.77 -13.90
CA GLY A 141 2.39 -13.56 -13.39
C GLY A 141 2.30 -13.38 -11.87
N ARG A 142 3.41 -13.53 -11.14
CA ARG A 142 3.49 -13.11 -9.72
C ARG A 142 3.38 -11.60 -9.64
N ALA A 143 2.50 -11.12 -8.77
CA ALA A 143 2.18 -9.72 -8.63
C ALA A 143 2.13 -9.28 -7.16
N PHE A 144 2.31 -7.97 -6.99
CA PHE A 144 2.31 -7.29 -5.71
C PHE A 144 1.45 -6.03 -5.83
N ALA A 145 0.75 -5.67 -4.77
CA ALA A 145 0.00 -4.42 -4.71
C ALA A 145 0.30 -3.66 -3.42
N TRP A 146 0.35 -2.35 -3.52
CA TRP A 146 0.44 -1.46 -2.38
C TRP A 146 -0.31 -0.17 -2.64
N HIS A 147 -0.60 0.57 -1.58
CA HIS A 147 -1.09 1.93 -1.69
C HIS A 147 0.07 2.92 -1.57
N GLN A 148 0.05 3.94 -2.43
CA GLN A 148 1.08 4.96 -2.51
C GLN A 148 0.45 6.35 -2.63
N ILE A 149 1.07 7.33 -1.97
CA ILE A 149 0.68 8.73 -2.13
C ILE A 149 1.01 9.16 -3.57
N ASN A 150 0.05 9.77 -4.25
CA ASN A 150 0.24 10.36 -5.57
C ASN A 150 0.54 11.86 -5.46
N ARG A 151 0.92 12.49 -6.57
CA ARG A 151 1.26 13.93 -6.62
C ARG A 151 0.21 14.84 -5.98
N CYS A 152 -1.08 14.55 -6.17
CA CYS A 152 -2.15 15.35 -5.57
C CYS A 152 -2.18 15.19 -4.05
N GLY A 153 -2.01 13.95 -3.57
CA GLY A 153 -1.90 13.65 -2.14
C GLY A 153 -0.69 14.33 -1.51
N GLU A 154 0.48 14.26 -2.14
CA GLU A 154 1.70 14.90 -1.62
C GLU A 154 1.49 16.40 -1.37
N VAL A 155 0.92 17.12 -2.33
CA VAL A 155 0.68 18.57 -2.21
C VAL A 155 -0.33 18.89 -1.12
N VAL A 156 -1.48 18.21 -1.11
CA VAL A 156 -2.56 18.51 -0.16
C VAL A 156 -2.23 18.07 1.26
N PHE A 157 -1.59 16.91 1.45
CA PHE A 157 -1.23 16.43 2.78
C PHE A 157 -0.10 17.26 3.43
N ASP A 158 0.66 18.01 2.64
CA ASP A 158 1.58 19.06 3.10
C ASP A 158 0.88 20.38 3.49
N GLY A 159 -0.46 20.43 3.40
CA GLY A 159 -1.27 21.60 3.75
C GLY A 159 -1.35 22.67 2.66
N GLN A 160 -0.93 22.35 1.43
CA GLN A 160 -1.05 23.27 0.29
C GLN A 160 -2.39 23.10 -0.42
N PRO A 161 -2.90 24.14 -1.12
CA PRO A 161 -4.10 24.00 -1.94
C PRO A 161 -3.91 22.93 -3.03
N ALA A 162 -4.97 22.19 -3.32
CA ALA A 162 -4.98 21.23 -4.42
C ALA A 162 -4.67 21.96 -5.75
N PRO A 163 -3.73 21.43 -6.57
CA PRO A 163 -3.50 21.94 -7.92
C PRO A 163 -4.78 21.90 -8.77
N ASP A 164 -4.89 22.78 -9.78
CA ASP A 164 -6.09 22.90 -10.63
C ASP A 164 -6.47 21.61 -11.36
N ASP A 165 -5.50 20.73 -11.61
CA ASP A 165 -5.69 19.45 -12.30
C ASP A 165 -5.89 18.26 -11.34
N CYS A 166 -5.92 18.52 -10.04
CA CYS A 166 -6.24 17.52 -9.01
C CYS A 166 -7.74 17.53 -8.68
N PRO A 167 -8.30 16.38 -8.26
CA PRO A 167 -9.66 16.37 -7.75
C PRO A 167 -9.80 17.27 -6.52
N GLU A 168 -11.02 17.68 -6.22
CA GLU A 168 -11.33 18.42 -5.00
C GLU A 168 -11.11 17.52 -3.78
N PRO A 169 -10.29 17.94 -2.79
CA PRO A 169 -10.09 17.17 -1.57
C PRO A 169 -11.38 17.08 -0.76
N PRO A 170 -11.64 15.97 -0.06
CA PRO A 170 -12.76 15.89 0.88
C PRO A 170 -12.60 16.95 1.98
N GLN A 171 -13.71 17.38 2.57
CA GLN A 171 -13.65 18.35 3.68
C GLN A 171 -12.93 17.75 4.88
N GLY A 172 -11.90 18.43 5.40
CA GLY A 172 -11.22 18.08 6.66
C GLY A 172 -9.80 17.53 6.55
N TYR A 173 -9.11 17.72 5.42
CA TYR A 173 -7.65 17.53 5.30
C TYR A 173 -6.89 18.81 5.65
#